data_AF-A0A538TQL3-F1
#
_entry.id   AF-A0A538TQL3-F1
#
_cell.length_a   1.000
_cell.length_b   1.000
_cell.length_c   1.000
_cell.angle_alpha   90.00
_cell.angle_beta   90.00
_cell.angle_gamma   90.00
#
_symmetry.space_group_name_H-M   'P 1'
#
loop_
_entity.id
_entity.type
_entity.pdbx_description
1 polymer ?
#
loop_
_entity_poly.entity_id
_entity_poly.type
_entity_poly.pdbx_seq_one_letter_code
_entity_poly.pdbx_strand_id
1 'polypeptide(L)'
;MRSGPLVLTFLVGTTIIALFFIPHYQAQAVNGKLLEWASVVYAFALILGSISLWNTHFRKIRLKSDGWPYSIVTLVALVVVTALGVAQGVAEGTLVSRIYNMVNSPLASTMFALLAFFIASAAFRAFRARNVEATLLLVTAVLMMVGRVSIGELIWKGFPGFTEWLLDVPNLAAKRAIAIGVGLGAVSIGLKIILGIERGYLGRSR
;
A
#
# COMPACT_ATOMS: atom_id res chain seq x y z
N MET A 1 -34.86 -10.11 -9.22
CA MET A 1 -33.71 -9.18 -9.18
C MET A 1 -33.32 -8.85 -10.60
N ARG A 2 -33.23 -7.58 -10.98
CA ARG A 2 -33.04 -7.18 -12.39
C ARG A 2 -31.60 -7.49 -12.81
N SER A 3 -31.42 -8.38 -13.78
CA SER A 3 -30.10 -8.72 -14.37
C SER A 3 -29.52 -7.58 -15.22
N GLY A 4 -30.31 -6.54 -15.52
CA GLY A 4 -29.93 -5.41 -16.38
C GLY A 4 -28.63 -4.70 -15.95
N PRO A 5 -28.49 -4.26 -14.68
CA PRO A 5 -27.26 -3.63 -14.21
C PRO A 5 -26.02 -4.52 -14.32
N LEU A 6 -26.16 -5.83 -14.09
CA LEU A 6 -25.08 -6.81 -14.21
C LEU A 6 -24.59 -6.96 -15.65
N VAL A 7 -25.52 -7.10 -16.60
CA VAL A 7 -25.19 -7.19 -18.02
C VAL A 7 -24.51 -5.91 -18.50
N LEU A 8 -24.99 -4.75 -18.04
CA LEU A 8 -24.37 -3.46 -18.34
C LEU A 8 -22.94 -3.38 -17.78
N THR A 9 -22.72 -3.73 -16.51
CA THR A 9 -21.37 -3.75 -15.91
C THR A 9 -20.44 -4.69 -16.67
N PHE A 10 -20.91 -5.88 -17.06
CA PHE A 10 -20.12 -6.83 -17.84
C PHE A 10 -19.73 -6.29 -19.21
N LEU A 11 -20.69 -5.76 -19.98
CA LEU A 11 -20.44 -5.22 -21.33
C LEU A 11 -19.50 -4.01 -21.28
N VAL A 12 -19.77 -3.06 -20.38
CA VAL A 12 -18.95 -1.85 -20.23
C VAL A 12 -17.56 -2.21 -19.74
N GLY A 13 -17.44 -3.03 -18.69
CA GLY A 13 -16.15 -3.45 -18.14
C GLY A 13 -15.30 -4.20 -19.16
N THR A 14 -15.89 -5.12 -19.91
CA THR A 14 -15.20 -5.86 -20.98
C THR A 14 -14.75 -4.94 -22.11
N THR A 15 -15.59 -3.98 -22.50
CA THR A 15 -15.26 -2.99 -23.54
C THR A 15 -14.08 -2.10 -23.11
N ILE A 16 -14.06 -1.63 -21.86
CA ILE A 16 -12.96 -0.82 -21.32
C ILE A 16 -11.66 -1.61 -21.30
N ILE A 17 -11.70 -2.88 -20.87
CA ILE A 17 -10.53 -3.77 -20.89
C ILE A 17 -10.02 -3.95 -22.32
N ALA A 18 -10.91 -4.23 -23.28
CA ALA A 18 -10.53 -4.40 -24.67
C ALA A 18 -9.90 -3.11 -25.26
N LEU A 19 -10.48 -1.95 -24.94
CA LEU A 19 -9.99 -0.64 -25.41
C LEU A 19 -8.56 -0.36 -24.96
N PHE A 20 -8.19 -0.79 -23.75
CA PHE A 20 -6.84 -0.60 -23.21
C PHE A 20 -5.75 -1.25 -24.08
N PHE A 21 -6.05 -2.37 -24.74
CA PHE A 21 -5.08 -3.11 -25.56
C PHE A 21 -5.03 -2.65 -27.03
N ILE A 22 -5.85 -1.70 -27.46
CA ILE A 22 -5.90 -1.23 -28.86
C ILE A 22 -5.00 0.01 -29.03
N PRO A 23 -3.85 -0.07 -29.71
CA PRO A 23 -2.92 1.05 -29.89
C PRO A 23 -3.33 1.96 -31.05
N HIS A 24 -4.60 2.39 -31.10
CA HIS A 24 -5.13 3.31 -32.12
C HIS A 24 -5.46 4.67 -31.50
N TYR A 25 -5.28 5.76 -32.24
CA TYR A 25 -5.40 7.12 -31.70
C TYR A 25 -6.78 7.40 -31.05
N GLN A 26 -7.86 6.93 -31.69
CA GLN A 26 -9.22 7.09 -31.15
C GLN A 26 -9.41 6.30 -29.86
N ALA A 27 -8.83 5.09 -29.79
CA ALA A 27 -8.91 4.25 -28.59
C ALA A 27 -8.16 4.89 -27.42
N GLN A 28 -6.98 5.47 -27.68
CA GLN A 28 -6.21 6.21 -26.67
C GLN A 28 -6.93 7.49 -26.23
N ALA A 29 -7.60 8.21 -27.13
CA ALA A 29 -8.39 9.39 -26.79
C ALA A 29 -9.57 9.06 -25.86
N VAL A 30 -10.26 7.94 -26.11
CA VAL A 30 -11.33 7.46 -25.23
C VAL A 30 -10.77 6.97 -23.89
N ASN A 31 -9.64 6.24 -23.89
CA ASN A 31 -8.99 5.80 -22.65
C ASN A 31 -8.56 7.00 -21.77
N GLY A 32 -7.99 8.05 -22.37
CA GLY A 32 -7.66 9.30 -21.66
C GLY A 32 -8.88 9.92 -20.97
N LYS A 33 -10.03 9.98 -21.64
CA LYS A 33 -11.28 10.46 -21.05
C LYS A 33 -11.79 9.57 -19.91
N LEU A 34 -11.67 8.25 -20.07
CA LEU A 34 -12.06 7.30 -19.01
C LEU A 34 -11.19 7.46 -17.76
N LEU A 35 -9.88 7.70 -17.92
CA LEU A 35 -8.95 7.96 -16.81
C LEU A 35 -9.25 9.30 -16.13
N GLU A 36 -9.65 10.32 -16.88
CA GLU A 36 -10.09 11.60 -16.33
C GLU A 36 -11.37 11.42 -15.49
N TRP A 37 -12.37 10.71 -16.02
CA TRP A 37 -13.59 10.38 -15.28
C TRP A 37 -13.31 9.56 -14.02
N ALA A 38 -12.40 8.58 -14.11
CA ALA A 38 -11.96 7.80 -12.97
C ALA A 38 -11.30 8.68 -11.89
N SER A 39 -10.50 9.68 -12.30
CA SER A 39 -9.88 10.63 -11.39
C SER A 39 -10.92 11.50 -10.68
N VAL A 40 -11.97 11.94 -11.37
CA VAL A 40 -13.11 12.66 -10.78
C VAL A 40 -13.83 11.78 -9.76
N VAL A 41 -14.13 10.52 -10.10
CA VAL A 41 -14.74 9.56 -9.17
C VAL A 41 -13.85 9.34 -7.94
N TYR A 42 -12.54 9.22 -8.12
CA TYR A 42 -11.60 9.07 -7.01
C TYR A 42 -11.60 10.29 -6.07
N ALA A 43 -11.68 11.51 -6.61
CA ALA A 43 -11.81 12.72 -5.80
C ALA A 43 -13.07 12.70 -4.91
N PHE A 44 -14.22 12.29 -5.46
CA PHE A 44 -15.44 12.11 -4.66
C PHE A 44 -15.31 10.98 -3.64
N ALA A 45 -14.64 9.87 -4.00
CA ALA A 45 -14.39 8.76 -3.09
C ALA A 45 -13.53 9.18 -1.89
N LEU A 46 -12.53 10.06 -2.08
CA LEU A 46 -11.74 10.63 -1.00
C LEU A 46 -12.58 11.48 -0.04
N ILE A 47 -13.53 12.27 -0.58
CA ILE A 47 -14.45 13.07 0.24
C ILE A 47 -15.36 12.14 1.06
N LEU A 48 -15.97 11.14 0.43
CA LEU A 48 -16.82 10.16 1.11
C LEU A 48 -16.04 9.36 2.16
N GLY A 49 -14.79 8.98 1.86
CA GLY A 49 -13.88 8.32 2.79
C GLY A 49 -13.59 9.19 4.01
N SER A 50 -13.32 10.47 3.79
CA SER A 50 -13.09 11.47 4.85
C SER A 50 -14.32 11.66 5.73
N ILE A 51 -15.51 11.77 5.13
CA ILE A 51 -16.79 11.87 5.85
C ILE A 51 -17.07 10.60 6.66
N SER A 52 -16.80 9.42 6.09
CA SER A 52 -16.99 8.13 6.77
C SER A 52 -16.06 8.01 8.00
N LEU A 53 -14.80 8.40 7.84
CA LEU A 53 -13.82 8.46 8.94
C LEU A 53 -14.30 9.43 10.02
N TRP A 54 -14.70 10.64 9.62
CA TRP A 54 -15.23 11.65 10.53
C TRP A 54 -16.41 11.10 11.35
N ASN A 55 -17.42 10.56 10.68
CA ASN A 55 -18.63 10.04 11.32
C ASN A 55 -18.32 8.88 12.27
N THR A 56 -17.40 7.98 11.88
CA THR A 56 -17.02 6.82 12.69
C THR A 56 -16.32 7.24 13.99
N HIS A 57 -15.32 8.14 13.88
CA HIS A 57 -14.57 8.61 15.03
C HIS A 57 -15.37 9.59 15.90
N PHE A 58 -16.19 10.46 15.30
CA PHE A 58 -17.07 11.37 16.02
C PHE A 58 -18.12 10.61 16.82
N ARG A 59 -18.77 9.59 16.23
CA ARG A 59 -19.69 8.70 16.95
C ARG A 59 -19.00 8.00 18.11
N LYS A 60 -17.78 7.50 17.90
CA LYS A 60 -16.95 6.86 18.94
C LYS A 60 -16.64 7.80 20.12
N ILE A 61 -16.40 9.08 19.86
CA ILE A 61 -16.21 10.12 20.89
C ILE A 61 -17.52 10.40 21.63
N ARG A 62 -18.62 10.59 20.90
CA ARG A 62 -19.94 10.88 21.49
C ARG A 62 -20.42 9.75 22.41
N LEU A 63 -20.18 8.50 22.00
CA LEU A 63 -20.57 7.31 22.77
C LEU A 63 -19.53 6.90 23.84
N LYS A 64 -18.39 7.60 23.94
CA LYS A 64 -17.26 7.27 24.84
C LYS A 64 -16.83 5.81 24.81
N SER A 65 -16.94 5.16 23.64
CA SER A 65 -16.53 3.75 23.49
C SER A 65 -15.01 3.56 23.64
N ASP A 66 -14.56 2.33 23.84
CA ASP A 66 -13.17 2.01 24.15
C ASP A 66 -12.15 2.63 23.19
N GLY A 67 -11.17 3.35 23.74
CA GLY A 67 -10.15 4.05 22.96
C GLY A 67 -10.66 5.32 22.28
N TRP A 68 -11.74 5.95 22.76
CA TRP A 68 -12.22 7.25 22.25
C TRP A 68 -11.19 8.39 22.29
N PRO A 69 -10.20 8.46 23.22
CA PRO A 69 -9.23 9.55 23.20
C PRO A 69 -8.37 9.54 21.93
N TYR A 70 -8.04 8.36 21.41
CA TYR A 70 -7.30 8.22 20.15
C TYR A 70 -8.10 8.73 18.96
N SER A 71 -9.43 8.63 18.98
CA SER A 71 -10.29 9.20 17.94
C SER A 71 -10.20 10.72 17.87
N ILE A 72 -9.96 11.42 19.00
CA ILE A 72 -9.73 12.87 18.99
C ILE A 72 -8.46 13.18 18.22
N VAL A 73 -7.37 12.45 18.50
CA VAL A 73 -6.10 12.62 17.80
C VAL A 73 -6.28 12.40 16.30
N THR A 74 -7.03 11.37 15.89
CA THR A 74 -7.33 11.11 14.47
C THR A 74 -8.08 12.26 13.81
N LEU A 75 -9.14 12.79 14.44
CA LEU A 75 -9.93 13.88 13.86
C LEU A 75 -9.13 15.19 13.79
N VAL A 76 -8.35 15.50 14.83
CA VAL A 76 -7.47 16.68 14.84
C VAL A 76 -6.41 16.55 13.75
N ALA A 77 -5.76 15.40 13.63
CA ALA A 77 -4.77 15.15 12.58
C ALA A 77 -5.38 15.28 11.18
N LEU A 78 -6.59 14.73 10.96
CA LEU A 78 -7.31 14.85 9.70
C LEU A 78 -7.52 16.33 9.32
N VAL A 79 -8.01 17.15 10.25
CA VAL A 79 -8.27 18.58 10.00
C VAL A 79 -6.97 19.34 9.77
N VAL A 80 -5.97 19.16 10.63
CA VAL A 80 -4.68 19.88 10.55
C VAL A 80 -3.96 19.55 9.25
N VAL A 81 -3.79 18.27 8.92
CA VAL A 81 -3.06 17.86 7.71
C VAL A 81 -3.81 18.31 6.44
N THR A 82 -5.14 18.20 6.42
CA THR A 82 -5.94 18.68 5.28
C THR A 82 -5.85 20.19 5.12
N ALA A 83 -5.98 20.95 6.21
CA ALA A 83 -5.87 22.42 6.17
C ALA A 83 -4.48 22.88 5.71
N LEU A 84 -3.42 22.25 6.21
CA LEU A 84 -2.04 22.53 5.78
C LEU A 84 -1.82 22.14 4.31
N GLY A 85 -2.40 21.03 3.85
CA GLY A 85 -2.32 20.59 2.46
C GLY A 85 -3.01 21.54 1.50
N VAL A 86 -4.18 22.08 1.88
CA VAL A 86 -4.88 23.10 1.09
C VAL A 86 -4.14 24.44 1.09
N ALA A 87 -3.57 24.84 2.24
CA ALA A 87 -2.91 26.14 2.38
C ALA A 87 -1.51 26.21 1.74
N GLN A 88 -0.71 25.14 1.83
CA GLN A 88 0.70 25.15 1.43
C GLN A 88 1.05 24.08 0.37
N GLY A 89 0.12 23.21 0.02
CA GLY A 89 0.37 22.08 -0.87
C GLY A 89 1.08 20.90 -0.21
N VAL A 90 1.28 19.84 -1.00
CA VAL A 90 1.85 18.56 -0.57
C VAL A 90 3.24 18.27 -1.14
N ALA A 91 3.84 19.26 -1.78
CA ALA A 91 5.17 19.14 -2.39
C ALA A 91 6.28 18.93 -1.35
N GLU A 92 7.44 18.47 -1.82
CA GLU A 92 8.60 18.29 -0.97
C GLU A 92 9.04 19.62 -0.34
N GLY A 93 9.32 19.59 0.97
CA GLY A 93 9.70 20.78 1.75
C GLY A 93 8.55 21.47 2.49
N THR A 94 7.27 21.22 2.12
CA THR A 94 6.10 21.78 2.81
C THR A 94 5.92 21.19 4.20
N LEU A 95 5.14 21.85 5.07
CA LEU A 95 4.82 21.32 6.40
C LEU A 95 4.14 19.95 6.34
N VAL A 96 3.30 19.69 5.34
CA VAL A 96 2.66 18.38 5.15
C VAL A 96 3.71 17.30 4.88
N SER A 97 4.66 17.54 3.98
CA SER A 97 5.73 16.58 3.69
C SER A 97 6.60 16.30 4.92
N ARG A 98 6.87 17.32 5.75
CA ARG A 98 7.62 17.17 7.01
C ARG A 98 6.85 16.33 8.02
N ILE A 99 5.57 16.62 8.23
CA ILE A 99 4.70 15.82 9.10
C ILE A 99 4.65 14.38 8.60
N TYR A 100 4.47 14.18 7.30
CA TYR A 100 4.45 12.86 6.67
C TYR A 100 5.74 12.08 6.97
N ASN A 101 6.91 12.69 6.77
CA ASN A 101 8.20 12.05 7.03
C ASN A 101 8.46 11.81 8.52
N MET A 102 8.12 12.78 9.37
CA MET A 102 8.27 12.67 10.83
C MET A 102 7.35 11.60 11.45
N VAL A 103 6.22 11.29 10.81
CA VAL A 103 5.32 10.23 11.28
C VAL A 103 5.67 8.88 10.65
N ASN A 104 5.83 8.81 9.33
CA ASN A 104 6.06 7.53 8.65
C ASN A 104 7.44 6.93 8.93
N SER A 105 8.50 7.75 9.05
CA SER A 105 9.84 7.23 9.27
C SER A 105 9.98 6.50 10.64
N PRO A 106 9.53 7.08 11.77
CA PRO A 106 9.51 6.35 13.04
C PRO A 106 8.56 5.14 13.03
N LEU A 107 7.36 5.25 12.43
CA LEU A 107 6.43 4.12 12.36
C LEU A 107 6.98 2.94 11.54
N ALA A 108 7.65 3.23 10.42
CA ALA A 108 8.34 2.21 9.66
C ALA A 108 9.48 1.59 10.48
N SER A 109 10.27 2.43 11.17
CA SER A 109 11.38 1.97 12.00
C SER A 109 10.92 1.10 13.17
N THR A 110 9.82 1.44 13.85
CA THR A 110 9.26 0.61 14.93
C THR A 110 8.70 -0.69 14.40
N MET A 111 8.03 -0.69 13.25
CA MET A 111 7.57 -1.92 12.59
C MET A 111 8.76 -2.82 12.24
N PHE A 112 9.83 -2.28 11.65
CA PHE A 112 11.06 -3.03 11.37
C PHE A 112 11.75 -3.53 12.65
N ALA A 113 11.84 -2.71 13.69
CA ALA A 113 12.44 -3.10 14.96
C ALA A 113 11.65 -4.23 15.65
N LEU A 114 10.31 -4.13 15.66
CA LEU A 114 9.44 -5.18 16.20
C LEU A 114 9.57 -6.47 15.38
N LEU A 115 9.54 -6.38 14.04
CA LEU A 115 9.75 -7.54 13.18
C LEU A 115 11.12 -8.18 13.42
N ALA A 116 12.19 -7.39 13.49
CA ALA A 116 13.52 -7.88 13.80
C ALA A 116 13.58 -8.57 15.17
N PHE A 117 13.00 -7.95 16.21
CA PHE A 117 12.93 -8.53 17.55
C PHE A 117 12.12 -9.84 17.56
N PHE A 118 10.96 -9.89 16.91
CA PHE A 118 10.14 -11.10 16.84
C PHE A 118 10.79 -12.20 16.01
N ILE A 119 11.43 -11.87 14.89
CA ILE A 119 12.19 -12.83 14.08
C ILE A 119 13.38 -13.34 14.87
N ALA A 120 14.15 -12.49 15.53
CA ALA A 120 15.28 -12.89 16.36
C ALA A 120 14.83 -13.75 17.56
N SER A 121 13.74 -13.38 18.24
CA SER A 121 13.18 -14.16 19.35
C SER A 121 12.61 -15.50 18.89
N ALA A 122 11.92 -15.53 17.76
CA ALA A 122 11.43 -16.77 17.15
C ALA A 122 12.60 -17.66 16.70
N ALA A 123 13.61 -17.09 16.05
CA ALA A 123 14.81 -17.78 15.61
C ALA A 123 15.62 -18.30 16.81
N PHE A 124 15.81 -17.52 17.87
CA PHE A 124 16.48 -17.95 19.11
C PHE A 124 15.77 -19.11 19.79
N ARG A 125 14.44 -19.05 19.90
CA ARG A 125 13.64 -20.18 20.40
C ARG A 125 13.62 -21.37 19.44
N ALA A 126 13.82 -21.14 18.15
CA ALA A 126 13.83 -22.15 17.10
C ALA A 126 15.24 -22.57 16.65
N PHE A 127 16.32 -22.07 17.28
CA PHE A 127 17.71 -22.29 16.84
C PHE A 127 18.18 -23.71 17.23
N ARG A 128 17.60 -24.65 16.50
CA ARG A 128 18.26 -25.80 15.93
C ARG A 128 17.96 -25.64 14.45
N ALA A 129 18.94 -25.23 13.63
CA ALA A 129 18.80 -25.00 12.18
C ALA A 129 18.00 -26.16 11.57
N ARG A 130 16.71 -25.93 11.29
CA ARG A 130 15.74 -27.01 11.09
C ARG A 130 15.46 -27.26 9.61
N ASN A 131 15.74 -26.28 8.76
CA ASN A 131 15.54 -26.32 7.32
C ASN A 131 16.52 -25.40 6.59
N VAL A 132 16.68 -25.64 5.29
CA VAL A 132 17.66 -24.96 4.44
C VAL A 132 17.32 -23.47 4.29
N GLU A 133 16.03 -23.13 4.26
CA GLU A 133 15.54 -21.77 4.08
C GLU A 133 15.93 -20.85 5.25
N ALA A 134 15.78 -21.31 6.49
CA ALA A 134 16.16 -20.53 7.67
C ALA A 134 17.69 -20.29 7.73
N THR A 135 18.49 -21.28 7.33
CA THR A 135 19.95 -21.13 7.25
C THR A 135 20.34 -20.12 6.18
N LEU A 136 19.69 -20.15 5.01
CA LEU A 136 19.95 -19.21 3.92
C LEU A 136 19.61 -17.78 4.34
N LEU A 137 18.47 -17.57 5.01
CA LEU A 137 18.09 -16.28 5.59
C LEU A 137 19.09 -15.79 6.65
N LEU A 138 19.54 -16.69 7.55
CA LEU A 138 20.51 -16.35 8.58
C LEU A 138 21.85 -15.89 7.99
N VAL A 139 22.40 -16.67 7.05
CA VAL A 139 23.67 -16.34 6.39
C VAL A 139 23.55 -15.01 5.64
N THR A 140 22.46 -14.83 4.90
CA THR A 140 22.19 -13.59 4.16
C THR A 140 22.11 -12.39 5.10
N ALA A 141 21.43 -12.52 6.24
CA ALA A 141 21.31 -11.45 7.23
C ALA A 141 22.65 -11.09 7.87
N VAL A 142 23.49 -12.07 8.20
CA VAL A 142 24.85 -11.83 8.74
C VAL A 142 25.70 -11.08 7.72
N LEU A 143 25.70 -11.51 6.46
CA LEU A 143 26.44 -10.84 5.39
C LEU A 143 25.96 -9.39 5.20
N MET A 144 24.64 -9.17 5.21
CA MET A 144 24.09 -7.81 5.09
C MET A 144 24.44 -6.90 6.26
N MET A 145 24.44 -7.43 7.50
CA MET A 145 24.81 -6.65 8.69
C MET A 145 26.29 -6.23 8.63
N VAL A 146 27.19 -7.13 8.23
CA VAL A 146 28.61 -6.82 8.09
C VAL A 146 28.87 -5.77 7.01
N GLY A 147 28.16 -5.82 5.87
CA GLY A 147 28.38 -4.87 4.79
C GLY A 147 27.72 -3.51 4.97
N ARG A 148 26.70 -3.39 5.84
CA ARG A 148 26.04 -2.12 6.16
C ARG A 148 26.72 -1.35 7.29
N VAL A 149 27.45 -2.02 8.18
CA VAL A 149 28.32 -1.37 9.15
C VAL A 149 29.66 -1.11 8.45
N SER A 150 30.23 0.09 8.56
CA SER A 150 31.47 0.53 7.89
C SER A 150 32.71 -0.39 8.09
N ILE A 151 32.57 -1.43 8.91
CA ILE A 151 33.53 -2.53 9.12
C ILE A 151 33.65 -3.44 7.88
N GLY A 152 32.60 -3.58 7.06
CA GLY A 152 32.64 -4.45 5.87
C GLY A 152 33.74 -4.07 4.86
N GLU A 153 33.96 -2.76 4.66
CA GLU A 153 35.02 -2.24 3.79
C GLU A 153 36.42 -2.54 4.31
N LEU A 154 36.59 -2.57 5.64
CA LEU A 154 37.87 -2.89 6.30
C LEU A 154 38.25 -4.38 6.13
N ILE A 155 37.26 -5.27 6.02
CA ILE A 155 37.48 -6.71 5.83
C ILE A 155 37.79 -7.02 4.37
N TRP A 156 36.97 -6.49 3.45
CA TRP A 156 37.12 -6.69 2.02
C TRP A 156 36.56 -5.51 1.24
N LYS A 157 37.41 -4.87 0.42
CA LYS A 157 37.02 -3.70 -0.39
C LYS A 157 35.85 -3.97 -1.36
N GLY A 158 35.61 -5.22 -1.75
CA GLY A 158 34.48 -5.62 -2.61
C GLY A 158 33.18 -5.93 -1.86
N PHE A 159 33.21 -5.93 -0.52
CA PHE A 159 32.06 -6.30 0.30
C PHE A 159 30.86 -5.36 0.11
N PRO A 160 31.03 -4.02 0.03
CA PRO A 160 29.92 -3.11 -0.25
C PRO A 160 29.21 -3.43 -1.58
N GLY A 161 29.97 -3.71 -2.64
CA GLY A 161 29.43 -4.07 -3.96
C GLY A 161 28.65 -5.38 -3.95
N PHE A 162 29.07 -6.37 -3.16
CA PHE A 162 28.28 -7.60 -2.97
C PHE A 162 26.95 -7.33 -2.24
N THR A 163 26.96 -6.48 -1.20
CA THR A 163 25.71 -6.11 -0.51
C THR A 163 24.77 -5.27 -1.36
N GLU A 164 25.31 -4.43 -2.24
CA GLU A 164 24.54 -3.66 -3.23
C GLU A 164 23.90 -4.60 -4.27
N TRP A 165 24.67 -5.53 -4.82
CA TRP A 165 24.13 -6.57 -5.72
C TRP A 165 22.97 -7.35 -5.09
N LEU A 166 23.09 -7.74 -3.82
CA LEU A 166 22.04 -8.44 -3.08
C LEU A 166 20.77 -7.58 -2.91
N LEU A 167 20.92 -6.27 -2.77
CA LEU A 167 19.79 -5.34 -2.65
C LEU A 167 19.11 -5.07 -3.98
N ASP A 168 19.91 -4.94 -5.04
CA ASP A 168 19.46 -4.50 -6.36
C ASP A 168 18.99 -5.63 -7.26
N VAL A 169 19.41 -6.86 -7.00
CA VAL A 169 19.00 -8.03 -7.78
C VAL A 169 17.91 -8.82 -7.05
N PRO A 170 18.18 -9.67 -6.03
CA PRO A 170 17.15 -10.52 -5.44
C PRO A 170 16.13 -9.73 -4.60
N ASN A 171 16.55 -8.73 -3.82
CA ASN A 171 15.61 -7.93 -3.02
C ASN A 171 14.73 -7.03 -3.91
N LEU A 172 15.29 -6.41 -4.96
CA LEU A 172 14.48 -5.68 -5.93
C LEU A 172 13.51 -6.61 -6.67
N ALA A 173 13.93 -7.82 -7.05
CA ALA A 173 13.06 -8.83 -7.64
C ALA A 173 11.89 -9.18 -6.71
N ALA A 174 12.14 -9.37 -5.41
CA ALA A 174 11.10 -9.60 -4.41
C ALA A 174 10.13 -8.42 -4.28
N LYS A 175 10.65 -7.18 -4.20
CA LYS A 175 9.80 -5.97 -4.17
C LYS A 175 8.92 -5.85 -5.41
N ARG A 176 9.46 -6.14 -6.60
CA ARG A 176 8.71 -6.16 -7.86
C ARG A 176 7.66 -7.27 -7.86
N ALA A 177 7.99 -8.46 -7.37
CA ALA A 177 7.03 -9.56 -7.25
C ALA A 177 5.85 -9.20 -6.34
N ILE A 178 6.11 -8.53 -5.20
CA ILE A 178 5.06 -8.02 -4.32
C ILE A 178 4.19 -6.99 -5.05
N ALA A 179 4.81 -6.02 -5.73
CA ALA A 179 4.07 -4.98 -6.47
C ALA A 179 3.19 -5.59 -7.58
N ILE A 180 3.72 -6.55 -8.33
CA ILE A 180 2.96 -7.31 -9.35
C ILE A 180 1.83 -8.09 -8.68
N GLY A 181 2.09 -8.76 -7.56
CA GLY A 181 1.08 -9.52 -6.81
C GLY A 181 -0.07 -8.65 -6.32
N VAL A 182 0.21 -7.46 -5.79
CA VAL A 182 -0.81 -6.48 -5.41
C VAL A 182 -1.61 -6.01 -6.62
N GLY A 183 -0.95 -5.72 -7.75
CA GLY A 183 -1.60 -5.34 -9.00
C GLY A 183 -2.54 -6.44 -9.52
N LEU A 184 -2.08 -7.68 -9.57
CA LEU A 184 -2.89 -8.84 -9.96
C LEU A 184 -4.06 -9.07 -8.99
N GLY A 185 -3.86 -8.86 -7.69
CA GLY A 185 -4.93 -8.90 -6.68
C GLY A 185 -6.03 -7.89 -6.95
N ALA A 186 -5.65 -6.64 -7.27
CA ALA A 186 -6.60 -5.59 -7.63
C ALA A 186 -7.37 -5.91 -8.92
N VAL A 187 -6.67 -6.41 -9.95
CA VAL A 187 -7.30 -6.86 -11.22
C VAL A 187 -8.27 -8.00 -10.97
N SER A 188 -7.93 -8.96 -10.09
CA SER A 188 -8.81 -10.08 -9.74
C SER A 188 -10.12 -9.60 -9.11
N ILE A 189 -10.07 -8.63 -8.20
CA ILE A 189 -11.28 -8.02 -7.61
C ILE A 189 -12.10 -7.31 -8.70
N GLY A 190 -11.46 -6.53 -9.57
CA GLY A 190 -12.13 -5.89 -10.70
C GLY A 190 -12.84 -6.89 -11.62
N LEU A 191 -12.19 -8.01 -11.93
CA LEU A 191 -12.77 -9.08 -12.73
C LEU A 191 -13.97 -9.73 -12.04
N LYS A 192 -13.89 -10.01 -10.73
CA LYS A 192 -15.04 -10.53 -9.96
C LYS A 192 -16.23 -9.59 -9.99
N ILE A 193 -16.00 -8.28 -9.98
CA ILE A 193 -17.06 -7.27 -10.11
C ILE A 193 -17.66 -7.30 -11.53
N ILE A 194 -16.83 -7.29 -12.58
CA ILE A 194 -17.28 -7.30 -13.99
C ILE A 194 -18.06 -8.57 -14.32
N LEU A 195 -17.60 -9.72 -13.85
CA LEU A 195 -18.29 -11.01 -13.99
C LEU A 195 -19.52 -11.13 -13.08
N GLY A 196 -19.74 -10.18 -12.19
CA GLY A 196 -20.89 -10.17 -11.30
C GLY A 196 -20.84 -11.24 -10.20
N ILE A 197 -19.66 -11.76 -9.88
CA ILE A 197 -19.43 -12.64 -8.73
C ILE A 197 -19.54 -11.81 -7.44
N GLU A 198 -18.92 -10.63 -7.43
CA GLU A 198 -19.01 -9.66 -6.34
C GLU A 198 -20.07 -8.60 -6.64
N ARG A 199 -21.21 -8.66 -5.95
CA ARG A 199 -22.38 -7.78 -6.17
C ARG A 199 -22.60 -6.76 -5.04
N GLY A 200 -21.61 -6.57 -4.16
CA GLY A 200 -21.74 -5.69 -3.00
C GLY A 200 -22.13 -4.24 -3.36
N TYR A 201 -21.70 -3.78 -4.53
CA TYR A 201 -21.99 -2.43 -5.04
C TYR A 201 -23.45 -2.22 -5.50
N LEU A 202 -24.21 -3.29 -5.76
CA LEU A 202 -25.60 -3.21 -6.24
C LEU A 202 -26.61 -2.97 -5.10
N GLY A 203 -26.13 -2.70 -3.88
CA GLY A 203 -26.98 -2.49 -2.71
C GLY A 203 -27.69 -3.78 -2.33
N ARG A 204 -27.00 -4.69 -1.63
CA ARG A 204 -27.65 -5.88 -1.11
C ARG A 204 -28.52 -5.51 0.10
N SER A 205 -29.83 -5.46 -0.10
CA SER A 205 -30.77 -5.77 0.97
C SER A 205 -30.74 -7.29 1.17
N ARG A 206 -30.05 -7.73 2.23
CA ARG A 206 -29.94 -9.11 2.74
C ARG A 206 -29.58 -10.20 1.71
#